data_AF-A0A1D1UXP6-F1
#
_entry.id   AF-A0A1D1UXP6-F1
#
_cell.length_a   1.000
_cell.length_b   1.000
_cell.length_c   1.000
_cell.angle_alpha   90.00
_cell.angle_beta   90.00
_cell.angle_gamma   90.00
#
_symmetry.space_group_name_H-M   'P 1'
#
loop_
_entity.id
_entity.type
_entity.pdbx_description
1 polymer ?
#
loop_
_entity_poly.entity_id
_entity_poly.type
_entity_poly.pdbx_seq_one_letter_code
_entity_poly.pdbx_strand_id
1 'polypeptide(L)'
;MAKSKNHTAHNQNRKDHRNGIHRPKTSRYMVKKGVDPKYLRNLRFVRKANLKAHVKHNMDKRTAILAQISGKNKPAAPTTVIGRVTAAVTHAVDALKHAVTGH
;
A
#
# COMPACT_ATOMS: atom_id res chain seq x y z
N MET A 1 75.58 -13.53 -12.06
CA MET A 1 74.13 -13.47 -11.75
C MET A 1 73.53 -12.29 -12.51
N ALA A 2 72.65 -12.52 -13.48
CA ALA A 2 71.98 -11.43 -14.18
C ALA A 2 70.82 -10.91 -13.33
N LYS A 3 70.68 -9.58 -13.20
CA LYS A 3 69.60 -8.98 -12.40
C LYS A 3 68.26 -9.11 -13.12
N SER A 4 67.21 -9.53 -12.42
CA SER A 4 65.83 -9.55 -12.89
C SER A 4 65.01 -8.41 -12.27
N LYS A 5 63.80 -8.15 -12.77
CA LYS A 5 62.89 -7.17 -12.18
C LYS A 5 62.27 -7.72 -10.90
N ASN A 6 62.26 -6.91 -9.84
CA ASN A 6 61.82 -7.34 -8.50
C ASN A 6 60.29 -7.27 -8.29
N HIS A 7 59.56 -6.39 -9.00
CA HIS A 7 58.11 -6.21 -8.85
C HIS A 7 57.45 -5.56 -10.08
N THR A 8 56.19 -5.91 -10.37
CA THR A 8 55.36 -5.25 -11.40
C THR A 8 53.85 -5.44 -11.17
N ALA A 9 53.08 -4.35 -11.33
CA ALA A 9 51.61 -4.37 -11.33
C ALA A 9 51.00 -4.11 -12.74
N HIS A 10 51.83 -4.13 -13.80
CA HIS A 10 51.47 -3.65 -15.15
C HIS A 10 50.22 -4.30 -15.78
N ASN A 11 49.96 -5.58 -15.46
CA ASN A 11 48.83 -6.33 -15.99
C ASN A 11 47.77 -6.67 -14.92
N GLN A 12 47.83 -6.07 -13.72
CA GLN A 12 46.84 -6.41 -12.70
C GLN A 12 45.49 -5.82 -13.07
N ASN A 13 45.44 -4.50 -13.31
CA ASN A 13 44.22 -3.78 -13.67
C ASN A 13 43.47 -4.39 -14.88
N ARG A 14 44.20 -4.77 -15.94
CA ARG A 14 43.60 -5.41 -17.13
C ARG A 14 43.02 -6.79 -16.85
N LYS A 15 43.61 -7.57 -15.94
CA LYS A 15 43.04 -8.86 -15.52
C LYS A 15 41.81 -8.64 -14.64
N ASP A 16 41.88 -7.70 -13.70
CA ASP A 16 40.78 -7.39 -12.79
C ASP A 16 39.54 -6.92 -13.55
N HIS A 17 39.75 -6.16 -14.64
CA HIS A 17 38.68 -5.67 -15.51
C HIS A 17 38.23 -6.65 -16.59
N ARG A 18 38.95 -7.75 -16.87
CA ARG A 18 38.54 -8.75 -17.87
C ARG A 18 37.14 -9.32 -17.57
N ASN A 19 36.87 -9.57 -16.30
CA ASN A 19 35.57 -10.07 -15.82
C ASN A 19 34.70 -8.97 -15.19
N GLY A 20 35.25 -7.76 -15.05
CA GLY A 20 34.63 -6.64 -14.35
C GLY A 20 34.77 -6.70 -12.82
N ILE A 21 34.99 -5.54 -12.20
CA ILE A 21 34.98 -5.40 -10.74
C ILE A 21 33.54 -5.15 -10.28
N HIS A 22 32.87 -6.21 -9.83
CA HIS A 22 31.50 -6.10 -9.34
C HIS A 22 31.44 -5.53 -7.92
N ARG A 23 30.50 -4.62 -7.71
CA ARG A 23 30.16 -4.11 -6.36
C ARG A 23 29.50 -5.23 -5.54
N PRO A 24 29.67 -5.24 -4.21
CA PRO A 24 28.95 -6.19 -3.35
C PRO A 24 27.44 -6.00 -3.52
N LYS A 25 26.71 -7.11 -3.59
CA LYS A 25 25.25 -7.09 -3.76
C LYS A 25 24.59 -6.52 -2.51
N THR A 26 23.71 -5.54 -2.68
CA THR A 26 22.87 -5.00 -1.61
C THR A 26 21.51 -5.72 -1.59
N SER A 27 21.02 -6.05 -0.40
CA SER A 27 19.69 -6.65 -0.21
C SER A 27 18.80 -5.69 0.57
N ARG A 28 17.49 -5.72 0.31
CA ARG A 28 16.50 -4.90 1.04
C ARG A 28 16.60 -5.09 2.56
N TYR A 29 16.84 -6.34 2.99
CA TYR A 29 17.05 -6.68 4.39
C TYR A 29 18.43 -7.28 4.57
N MET A 30 19.23 -6.67 5.44
CA MET A 30 20.56 -7.15 5.81
C MET A 30 20.51 -8.18 6.93
N VAL A 31 21.54 -9.01 7.00
CA VAL A 31 21.77 -9.93 8.12
C VAL A 31 22.08 -9.16 9.40
N LYS A 32 21.58 -9.63 10.55
CA LYS A 32 21.77 -9.01 11.88
C LYS A 32 22.95 -9.60 12.67
N LYS A 33 23.96 -10.13 11.97
CA LYS A 33 25.16 -10.68 12.61
C LYS A 33 25.97 -9.53 13.22
N GLY A 34 26.42 -9.68 14.46
CA GLY A 34 27.18 -8.65 15.19
C GLY A 34 26.33 -7.62 15.94
N VAL A 35 24.99 -7.72 15.88
CA VAL A 35 24.11 -6.92 16.74
C VAL A 35 24.12 -7.46 18.17
N ASP A 36 24.02 -6.58 19.17
CA ASP A 36 24.01 -6.93 20.60
C ASP A 36 23.05 -8.11 20.90
N PRO A 37 23.56 -9.20 21.51
CA PRO A 37 22.75 -10.34 21.91
C PRO A 37 21.58 -9.97 22.84
N LYS A 38 21.74 -9.01 23.76
CA LYS A 38 20.65 -8.61 24.68
C LYS A 38 19.49 -8.00 23.92
N TYR A 39 19.77 -7.08 23.00
CA TYR A 39 18.77 -6.54 22.08
C TYR A 39 18.10 -7.63 21.23
N LEU A 40 18.88 -8.54 20.63
CA LEU A 40 18.33 -9.60 19.77
C LEU A 40 17.41 -10.56 20.54
N ARG A 41 17.72 -10.88 21.79
CA ARG A 41 16.86 -11.70 22.66
C ARG A 41 15.52 -11.01 22.91
N ASN A 42 15.54 -9.74 23.29
CA ASN A 42 14.32 -8.97 23.49
C ASN A 42 13.48 -8.87 22.20
N LEU A 43 14.13 -8.53 21.08
CA LEU A 43 13.46 -8.42 19.78
C LEU A 43 12.76 -9.72 19.37
N ARG A 44 13.36 -10.88 19.68
CA ARG A 44 12.74 -12.20 19.43
C ARG A 44 11.45 -12.38 20.26
N PHE A 45 11.45 -11.99 21.53
CA PHE A 45 10.26 -12.07 22.38
C PHE A 45 9.16 -11.13 21.93
N VAL A 46 9.49 -9.86 21.63
CA VAL A 46 8.52 -8.87 21.13
C VAL A 46 7.87 -9.33 19.84
N ARG A 47 8.66 -9.83 18.87
CA ARG A 47 8.14 -10.35 17.60
C ARG A 47 7.21 -11.56 17.81
N LYS A 48 7.57 -12.47 18.73
CA LYS A 48 6.74 -13.62 19.07
C LYS A 48 5.40 -13.19 19.68
N ALA A 49 5.41 -12.22 20.60
CA ALA A 49 4.20 -11.71 21.23
C ALA A 49 3.28 -10.98 20.25
N ASN A 50 3.86 -10.15 19.36
CA ASN A 50 3.10 -9.37 18.39
C ASN A 50 2.37 -10.21 17.34
N LEU A 51 2.73 -11.49 17.14
CA LEU A 51 2.06 -12.35 16.16
C LEU A 51 0.55 -12.51 16.46
N LYS A 52 0.19 -12.70 17.73
CA LYS A 52 -1.22 -12.84 18.13
C LYS A 52 -2.00 -11.53 17.94
N ALA A 53 -1.40 -10.40 18.36
CA ALA A 53 -1.99 -9.07 18.16
C ALA A 53 -2.15 -8.74 16.67
N HIS A 54 -1.18 -9.16 15.84
CA HIS A 54 -1.20 -8.94 14.41
C HIS A 54 -2.36 -9.68 13.72
N VAL A 55 -2.65 -10.92 14.13
CA VAL A 55 -3.80 -11.67 13.60
C VAL A 55 -5.11 -10.95 13.90
N LYS A 56 -5.33 -10.53 15.16
CA LYS A 56 -6.54 -9.78 15.54
C LYS A 56 -6.67 -8.50 14.72
N HIS A 57 -5.62 -7.70 14.66
CA HIS A 57 -5.60 -6.45 13.91
C HIS A 57 -5.87 -6.65 12.41
N ASN A 58 -5.39 -7.74 11.82
CA ASN A 58 -5.69 -8.07 10.41
C ASN A 58 -7.14 -8.50 10.22
N MET A 59 -7.74 -9.21 11.19
CA MET A 59 -9.17 -9.52 11.18
C MET A 59 -10.00 -8.24 11.25
N ASP A 60 -9.68 -7.35 12.20
CA ASP A 60 -10.34 -6.04 12.37
C ASP A 60 -10.24 -5.18 11.09
N LYS A 61 -9.08 -5.18 10.42
CA LYS A 61 -8.91 -4.53 9.12
C LYS A 61 -9.77 -5.16 8.03
N ARG A 62 -9.89 -6.50 8.00
CA ARG A 62 -10.74 -7.20 7.04
C ARG A 62 -12.22 -6.86 7.26
N THR A 63 -12.69 -6.86 8.51
CA THR A 63 -14.07 -6.44 8.83
C THR A 63 -14.30 -4.99 8.44
N ALA A 64 -13.36 -4.09 8.70
CA ALA A 64 -13.46 -2.69 8.26
C ALA A 64 -13.54 -2.56 6.73
N ILE A 65 -12.71 -3.30 6.00
CA ILE A 65 -12.74 -3.32 4.52
C ILE A 65 -14.08 -3.88 4.02
N LEU A 66 -14.57 -4.99 4.59
CA LEU A 66 -15.85 -5.59 4.22
C LEU A 66 -17.02 -4.64 4.48
N ALA A 67 -17.03 -3.94 5.62
CA ALA A 67 -18.02 -2.92 5.94
C ALA A 67 -17.96 -1.73 4.97
N GLN A 68 -16.76 -1.32 4.55
CA GLN A 68 -16.60 -0.26 3.56
C GLN A 68 -17.10 -0.69 2.16
N ILE A 69 -16.92 -1.96 1.78
CA ILE A 69 -17.41 -2.51 0.52
C ILE A 69 -18.95 -2.62 0.55
N SER A 70 -19.54 -3.11 1.64
CA SER A 70 -21.01 -3.22 1.75
C SER A 70 -21.70 -1.86 1.74
N GLY A 71 -21.09 -0.82 2.35
CA GLY A 71 -21.58 0.55 2.29
C GLY A 71 -21.57 1.16 0.88
N LYS A 72 -20.64 0.74 0.01
CA LYS A 72 -20.57 1.17 -1.40
C LYS A 72 -21.59 0.44 -2.30
N ASN A 73 -22.04 -0.76 -1.89
CA ASN A 73 -23.01 -1.57 -2.63
C ASN A 73 -24.46 -1.41 -2.14
N LYS A 74 -24.77 -0.36 -1.36
CA LYS A 74 -26.16 -0.08 -0.95
C LYS A 74 -27.00 0.19 -2.20
N PRO A 75 -28.01 -0.63 -2.54
CA PRO A 75 -28.82 -0.40 -3.72
C PRO A 75 -29.47 0.97 -3.58
N ALA A 76 -29.30 1.83 -4.59
CA ALA A 76 -30.05 3.06 -4.69
C ALA A 76 -31.54 2.72 -4.56
N ALA A 77 -32.24 3.40 -3.65
CA ALA A 77 -33.66 3.15 -3.43
C ALA A 77 -34.39 3.13 -4.79
N PRO A 78 -35.29 2.17 -5.06
CA PRO A 78 -35.99 2.12 -6.33
C PRO A 78 -36.70 3.45 -6.49
N THR A 79 -36.29 4.24 -7.49
CA THR A 79 -36.94 5.51 -7.80
C THR A 79 -38.28 5.15 -8.42
N THR A 80 -39.29 4.93 -7.57
CA THR A 80 -40.63 4.57 -7.99
C THR A 80 -41.15 5.63 -8.95
N VAL A 81 -41.45 5.23 -10.19
CA VAL A 81 -41.94 6.08 -11.30
C VAL A 81 -43.10 6.99 -10.87
N ILE A 82 -43.86 6.58 -9.86
CA ILE A 82 -44.96 7.32 -9.22
C ILE A 82 -44.53 8.72 -8.73
N GLY A 83 -43.29 8.90 -8.24
CA GLY A 83 -42.83 10.18 -7.69
C GLY A 83 -42.57 11.28 -8.74
N ARG A 84 -42.26 10.91 -9.99
CA ARG A 84 -42.04 11.90 -11.07
C ARG A 84 -43.35 12.44 -11.62
N VAL A 85 -44.38 11.59 -11.70
CA VAL A 85 -45.70 11.98 -12.18
C VAL A 85 -46.36 12.92 -11.17
N THR A 86 -46.27 12.63 -9.87
CA THR A 86 -46.82 13.51 -8.84
C THR A 86 -46.14 14.88 -8.82
N ALA A 87 -44.81 14.96 -8.91
CA ALA A 87 -44.11 16.24 -8.96
C ALA A 87 -44.53 17.09 -10.18
N ALA A 88 -44.65 16.48 -11.36
CA ALA A 88 -45.09 17.19 -12.57
C ALA A 88 -46.53 17.71 -12.45
N VAL A 89 -47.44 16.93 -11.86
CA VAL A 89 -48.83 17.34 -11.61
C VAL A 89 -48.88 18.47 -10.60
N THR A 90 -48.08 18.42 -9.51
CA THR A 90 -48.04 19.51 -8.52
C THR A 90 -47.57 20.82 -9.13
N HIS A 91 -46.49 20.79 -9.92
CA HIS A 91 -45.99 22.00 -10.58
C HIS A 91 -46.98 22.58 -11.61
N ALA A 92 -47.71 21.73 -12.34
CA ALA A 92 -48.75 22.17 -13.27
C ALA A 92 -49.94 22.82 -12.54
N VAL A 93 -50.36 22.24 -11.41
CA VAL A 93 -51.44 22.80 -10.58
C VAL A 93 -51.04 24.14 -9.97
N ASP A 94 -49.81 24.29 -9.49
CA ASP A 94 -49.32 25.57 -8.95
C ASP A 94 -49.17 26.62 -10.04
N ALA A 95 -48.68 26.27 -11.23
CA ALA A 95 -48.61 27.17 -12.37
C ALA A 95 -50.01 27.67 -12.80
N LEU A 96 -51.02 26.79 -12.77
CA LEU A 96 -52.41 27.17 -13.06
C LEU A 96 -53.01 28.07 -11.96
N LYS A 97 -52.69 27.83 -10.68
CA LYS A 97 -53.12 28.72 -9.59
C LYS A 97 -52.54 30.13 -9.73
N HIS A 98 -51.25 30.25 -10.03
CA HIS A 98 -50.60 31.56 -10.24
C HIS A 98 -51.16 32.31 -11.45
N ALA A 99 -51.54 31.59 -12.51
CA ALA A 99 -52.18 32.20 -13.69
C ALA A 99 -53.60 32.72 -13.41
N VAL A 100 -54.31 32.15 -12.43
CA VAL A 100 -55.69 32.54 -12.07
C VAL A 100 -55.71 33.65 -11.00
N THR A 101 -54.70 33.74 -10.13
CA THR A 101 -54.61 34.76 -9.06
C THR A 101 -53.76 35.98 -9.43
N GLY A 102 -53.72 36.35 -10.71
CA GLY A 102 -52.92 37.47 -11.23
C GLY A 102 -53.23 38.82 -10.59
N HIS A 103 -52.50 39.14 -9.53
CA HIS A 103 -52.13 40.46 -9.01
C HIS A 103 -50.69 40.42 -8.53
#